data_AF-A0A3J4LA90-F1
#
_entry.id   AF-A0A3J4LA90-F1
#
_cell.length_a   1.000
_cell.length_b   1.000
_cell.length_c   1.000
_cell.angle_alpha   90.00
_cell.angle_beta   90.00
_cell.angle_gamma   90.00
#
_symmetry.space_group_name_H-M   'P 1'
#
loop_
_entity.id
_entity.type
_entity.pdbx_description
1 polymer ?
#
loop_
_entity_poly.entity_id
_entity_poly.type
_entity_poly.pdbx_seq_one_letter_code
_entity_poly.pdbx_strand_id
1 'polypeptide(L)'
;MMHLTELNTRSYMHVRMKTLLVFFSFICCICSFNVYANDLWVFYKVSSTDLFSRHDSKTIQNLNELYGKAKINADDNTLTINNDLLESSTVCSVRYRKKKETPLSYFYSKKTLAMYENVFKEDNISLAKNIYILRSYDPDKTCPPPYDEMIESDDYLLLVVQDYLVFFKNITDNLGQLKDLSDKSVFSTSLLPVMPVRRVHSTLMTCSKVI
;
A
#
# COMPACT_ATOMS: atom_id res chain seq x y z
N MET A 1 -48.38 25.23 50.48
CA MET A 1 -46.91 25.41 50.42
C MET A 1 -46.29 24.17 49.74
N MET A 2 -46.62 23.92 48.46
CA MET A 2 -46.24 22.67 47.79
C MET A 2 -45.99 22.82 46.28
N HIS A 3 -45.94 24.05 45.76
CA HIS A 3 -45.85 24.32 44.32
C HIS A 3 -44.53 24.97 43.86
N LEU A 4 -43.67 25.39 44.80
CA LEU A 4 -42.39 26.04 44.46
C LEU A 4 -41.20 25.07 44.37
N THR A 5 -41.32 23.83 44.85
CA THR A 5 -40.21 22.86 44.87
C THR A 5 -40.10 22.02 43.60
N GLU A 6 -41.21 21.78 42.87
CA GLU A 6 -41.20 20.97 41.63
C GLU A 6 -40.68 21.72 40.39
N LEU A 7 -40.90 23.04 40.29
CA LEU A 7 -40.45 23.82 39.14
C LEU A 7 -38.91 23.96 39.11
N ASN A 8 -38.28 23.97 40.28
CA ASN A 8 -36.84 24.13 40.40
C ASN A 8 -36.06 22.84 40.02
N THR A 9 -36.58 21.67 40.37
CA THR A 9 -35.94 20.38 40.05
C THR A 9 -36.04 20.02 38.57
N ARG A 10 -37.16 20.35 37.91
CA ARG A 10 -37.35 20.09 36.47
C ARG A 10 -36.45 20.96 35.59
N SER A 11 -36.24 22.22 35.97
CA SER A 11 -35.31 23.14 35.31
C SER A 11 -33.84 22.69 35.49
N TYR A 12 -33.47 22.30 36.71
CA TYR A 12 -32.11 21.85 37.05
C TYR A 12 -31.70 20.56 36.31
N MET A 13 -32.61 19.59 36.18
CA MET A 13 -32.36 18.34 35.44
C MET A 13 -32.18 18.59 33.93
N HIS A 14 -32.96 19.51 33.35
CA HIS A 14 -32.91 19.80 31.93
C HIS A 14 -31.63 20.56 31.52
N VAL A 15 -31.13 21.45 32.39
CA VAL A 15 -29.85 22.13 32.19
C VAL A 15 -28.69 21.11 32.25
N ARG A 16 -28.66 20.22 33.24
CA ARG A 16 -27.62 19.17 33.35
C ARG A 16 -27.59 18.21 32.16
N MET A 17 -28.75 17.81 31.63
CA MET A 17 -28.84 16.94 30.45
C MET A 17 -28.28 17.60 29.19
N LYS A 18 -28.53 18.91 29.01
CA LYS A 18 -27.99 19.68 27.88
C LYS A 18 -26.48 19.93 28.01
N THR A 19 -25.99 20.19 29.22
CA THR A 19 -24.54 20.37 29.46
C THR A 19 -23.76 19.07 29.22
N LEU A 20 -24.29 17.92 29.64
CA LEU A 20 -23.67 16.59 29.37
C LEU A 20 -23.60 16.25 27.87
N LEU A 21 -24.61 16.60 27.09
CA LEU A 21 -24.63 16.41 25.62
C LEU A 21 -23.57 17.25 24.89
N VAL A 22 -23.33 18.49 25.35
CA VAL A 22 -22.28 19.36 24.79
C VAL A 22 -20.88 18.83 25.12
N PHE A 23 -20.65 18.32 26.33
CA PHE A 23 -19.37 17.68 26.67
C PHE A 23 -19.14 16.39 25.86
N PHE A 24 -20.18 15.59 25.61
CA PHE A 24 -20.06 14.39 24.78
C PHE A 24 -19.76 14.70 23.31
N SER A 25 -20.30 15.81 22.77
CA SER A 25 -19.95 16.25 21.41
C SER A 25 -18.52 16.78 21.28
N PHE A 26 -17.96 17.36 22.35
CA PHE A 26 -16.56 17.79 22.38
C PHE A 26 -15.58 16.61 22.51
N ILE A 27 -15.94 15.55 23.24
CA ILE A 27 -15.10 14.35 23.39
C ILE A 27 -15.09 13.51 22.09
N CYS A 28 -16.17 13.51 21.31
CA CYS A 28 -16.22 12.80 20.02
C CYS A 28 -15.27 13.39 18.96
N CYS A 29 -14.81 14.63 19.15
CA CYS A 29 -13.90 15.31 18.22
C CYS A 29 -12.41 14.95 18.43
N ILE A 30 -12.06 14.25 19.52
CA ILE A 30 -10.65 13.91 19.85
C ILE A 30 -10.28 12.48 19.41
N CYS A 31 -11.23 11.68 18.95
CA CYS A 31 -10.96 10.30 18.49
C CYS A 31 -11.00 10.18 16.96
N SER A 32 -10.38 11.11 16.23
CA SER A 32 -9.85 10.76 14.91
C SER A 32 -8.61 9.90 15.14
N PHE A 33 -8.81 8.65 15.55
CA PHE A 33 -7.78 7.63 15.33
C PHE A 33 -7.54 7.63 13.83
N ASN A 34 -6.38 8.12 13.40
CA ASN A 34 -5.86 7.77 12.10
C ASN A 34 -5.81 6.24 12.12
N VAL A 35 -6.80 5.60 11.51
CA VAL A 35 -6.71 4.19 11.18
C VAL A 35 -5.58 4.15 10.17
N TYR A 36 -4.38 3.84 10.66
CA TYR A 36 -3.26 3.62 9.77
C TYR A 36 -3.63 2.39 8.95
N ALA A 37 -3.74 2.59 7.64
CA ALA A 37 -3.96 1.50 6.72
C ALA A 37 -2.65 0.75 6.56
N ASN A 38 -2.73 -0.59 6.53
CA ASN A 38 -1.58 -1.45 6.26
C ASN A 38 -1.37 -1.47 4.75
N ASP A 39 -0.64 -0.49 4.23
CA ASP A 39 -0.39 -0.35 2.81
C ASP A 39 0.74 -1.28 2.38
N LEU A 40 0.42 -2.21 1.47
CA LEU A 40 1.41 -3.04 0.81
C LEU A 40 1.57 -2.56 -0.63
N TRP A 41 2.77 -2.11 -0.95
CA TRP A 41 3.17 -1.64 -2.27
C TRP A 41 4.06 -2.67 -2.93
N VAL A 42 3.67 -3.11 -4.12
CA VAL A 42 4.42 -4.08 -4.92
C VAL A 42 4.91 -3.43 -6.20
N PHE A 43 6.08 -3.84 -6.66
CA PHE A 43 6.64 -3.35 -7.91
C PHE A 43 5.62 -3.48 -9.06
N TYR A 44 5.45 -2.39 -9.82
CA TYR A 44 4.56 -2.33 -10.97
C TYR A 44 5.33 -2.19 -12.27
N LYS A 45 6.11 -1.11 -12.43
CA LYS A 45 6.94 -0.87 -13.62
C LYS A 45 8.00 0.20 -13.36
N VAL A 46 8.99 0.24 -14.24
CA VAL A 46 9.86 1.42 -14.45
C VAL A 46 9.25 2.30 -15.55
N SER A 47 9.47 3.61 -15.47
CA SER A 47 9.01 4.54 -16.51
C SER A 47 9.59 4.23 -17.88
N SER A 48 8.81 4.48 -18.94
CA SER A 48 9.28 4.25 -20.32
C SER A 48 10.38 5.23 -20.75
N THR A 49 10.45 6.40 -20.13
CA THR A 49 11.51 7.40 -20.31
C THR A 49 11.99 7.95 -18.98
N ASP A 50 13.16 8.57 -18.97
CA ASP A 50 13.65 9.35 -17.83
C ASP A 50 12.97 10.73 -17.73
N LEU A 51 13.27 11.49 -16.68
CA LEU A 51 12.77 12.86 -16.48
C LEU A 51 13.12 13.84 -17.62
N PHE A 52 14.01 13.46 -18.53
CA PHE A 52 14.43 14.25 -19.70
C PHE A 52 13.88 13.67 -21.03
N SER A 53 12.88 12.80 -20.96
CA SER A 53 12.23 12.14 -22.11
C SER A 53 13.20 11.27 -22.94
N ARG A 54 14.25 10.72 -22.33
CA ARG A 54 15.18 9.79 -22.98
C ARG A 54 14.79 8.35 -22.67
N HIS A 55 14.86 7.51 -23.71
CA HIS A 55 14.63 6.07 -23.59
C HIS A 55 15.96 5.31 -23.65
N ASP A 56 16.23 4.51 -22.62
CA ASP A 56 17.33 3.55 -22.59
C ASP A 56 16.81 2.19 -22.11
N SER A 57 16.64 1.27 -23.07
CA SER A 57 16.10 -0.05 -22.80
C SER A 57 16.97 -0.87 -21.84
N LYS A 58 18.30 -0.67 -21.86
CA LYS A 58 19.21 -1.40 -20.98
C LYS A 58 19.06 -0.91 -19.54
N THR A 59 18.98 0.40 -19.34
CA THR A 59 18.75 0.98 -18.02
C THR A 59 17.39 0.55 -17.47
N ILE A 60 16.33 0.63 -18.28
CA ILE A 60 14.98 0.17 -17.90
C ILE A 60 14.98 -1.31 -17.52
N GLN A 61 15.63 -2.18 -18.32
CA GLN A 61 15.74 -3.60 -18.02
C GLN A 61 16.44 -3.84 -16.67
N ASN A 62 17.59 -3.21 -16.44
CA ASN A 62 18.33 -3.36 -15.19
C ASN A 62 17.51 -2.92 -13.97
N LEU A 63 16.77 -1.82 -14.09
CA LEU A 63 15.90 -1.33 -13.01
C LEU A 63 14.71 -2.29 -12.77
N ASN A 64 14.10 -2.83 -13.82
CA ASN A 64 13.06 -3.86 -13.69
C ASN A 64 13.59 -5.11 -12.94
N GLU A 65 14.81 -5.54 -13.26
CA GLU A 65 15.45 -6.67 -12.59
C GLU A 65 15.75 -6.36 -11.11
N LEU A 66 16.32 -5.19 -10.81
CA LEU A 66 16.73 -4.80 -9.46
C LEU A 66 15.54 -4.62 -8.50
N TYR A 67 14.45 -4.01 -8.98
CA TYR A 67 13.29 -3.67 -8.15
C TYR A 67 12.11 -4.63 -8.34
N GLY A 68 12.16 -5.56 -9.29
CA GLY A 68 11.04 -6.47 -9.61
C GLY A 68 10.61 -7.42 -8.48
N LYS A 69 11.43 -7.56 -7.44
CA LYS A 69 11.12 -8.32 -6.21
C LYS A 69 11.07 -7.45 -4.96
N ALA A 70 11.15 -6.12 -5.11
CA ALA A 70 11.01 -5.20 -4.00
C ALA A 70 9.54 -5.09 -3.56
N LYS A 71 9.34 -5.03 -2.25
CA LYS A 71 8.04 -4.84 -1.59
C LYS A 71 8.22 -3.80 -0.50
N ILE A 72 7.29 -2.86 -0.43
CA ILE A 72 7.31 -1.79 0.56
C ILE A 72 6.04 -1.94 1.40
N ASN A 73 6.20 -2.18 2.69
CA ASN A 73 5.10 -2.29 3.64
C ASN A 73 5.11 -1.05 4.54
N ALA A 74 4.01 -0.31 4.54
CA ALA A 74 3.79 0.82 5.43
C ALA A 74 2.66 0.43 6.40
N ASP A 75 3.05 0.09 7.63
CA ASP A 75 2.16 -0.41 8.69
C ASP A 75 2.29 0.50 9.91
N ASP A 76 1.18 1.07 10.35
CA ASP A 76 1.14 2.12 11.37
C ASP A 76 2.10 3.28 11.04
N ASN A 77 3.24 3.28 11.73
CA ASN A 77 4.30 4.27 11.62
C ASN A 77 5.64 3.63 11.23
N THR A 78 5.63 2.38 10.78
CA THR A 78 6.83 1.64 10.37
C THR A 78 6.79 1.40 8.87
N LEU A 79 7.87 1.80 8.21
CA LEU A 79 8.11 1.57 6.80
C LEU A 79 9.16 0.49 6.69
N THR A 80 8.80 -0.64 6.08
CA THR A 80 9.71 -1.77 5.88
C THR A 80 9.86 -2.03 4.39
N ILE A 81 11.11 -2.00 3.92
CA ILE A 81 11.47 -2.31 2.55
C ILE A 81 12.12 -3.68 2.52
N ASN A 82 11.56 -4.57 1.71
CA ASN A 82 12.11 -5.89 1.46
C ASN A 82 12.45 -6.03 -0.03
N ASN A 83 13.52 -6.77 -0.34
CA ASN A 83 13.88 -7.20 -1.68
C ASN A 83 14.34 -8.66 -1.63
N ASP A 84 13.53 -9.56 -2.20
CA ASP A 84 13.78 -11.00 -2.15
C ASP A 84 15.01 -11.45 -2.98
N LEU A 85 15.68 -10.53 -3.69
CA LEU A 85 16.95 -10.80 -4.41
C LEU A 85 18.18 -10.70 -3.51
N LEU A 86 18.07 -10.11 -2.32
CA LEU A 86 19.18 -9.91 -1.40
C LEU A 86 19.30 -11.07 -0.41
N GLU A 87 20.52 -11.36 0.05
CA GLU A 87 20.77 -12.40 1.06
C GLU A 87 20.02 -12.12 2.37
N SER A 88 19.99 -10.85 2.78
CA SER A 88 19.05 -10.35 3.76
C SER A 88 17.91 -9.68 3.02
N SER A 89 16.73 -10.30 3.04
CA SER A 89 15.57 -9.79 2.32
C SER A 89 15.12 -8.42 2.81
N THR A 90 15.39 -8.05 4.06
CA THR A 90 15.05 -6.73 4.59
C THR A 90 16.15 -5.72 4.27
N VAL A 91 15.81 -4.74 3.43
CA VAL A 91 16.70 -3.62 3.08
C VAL A 91 16.79 -2.62 4.23
N CYS A 92 15.64 -2.22 4.77
CA CYS A 92 15.56 -1.35 5.93
C CYS A 92 14.18 -1.44 6.59
N SER A 93 14.11 -1.07 7.88
CA SER A 93 12.87 -0.87 8.61
C SER A 93 13.03 0.33 9.53
N VAL A 94 12.22 1.35 9.34
CA VAL A 94 12.34 2.65 10.03
C VAL A 94 10.97 3.18 10.43
N ARG A 95 10.94 4.00 11.48
CA ARG A 95 9.73 4.80 11.72
C ARG A 95 9.65 5.90 10.68
N TYR A 96 8.50 6.08 10.06
CA TYR A 96 8.31 7.04 8.99
C TYR A 96 7.19 8.04 9.32
N ARG A 97 7.14 9.11 8.53
CA ARG A 97 6.05 10.09 8.54
C ARG A 97 5.60 10.35 7.11
N LYS A 98 4.30 10.54 6.91
CA LYS A 98 3.71 11.02 5.66
C LYS A 98 3.47 12.54 5.76
N LYS A 99 3.97 13.32 4.80
CA LYS A 99 3.69 14.77 4.70
C LYS A 99 2.91 15.04 3.42
N LYS A 100 1.71 15.61 3.54
CA LYS A 100 0.89 16.02 2.40
C LYS A 100 1.45 17.30 1.78
N GLU A 101 1.63 17.31 0.47
CA GLU A 101 2.12 18.45 -0.32
C GLU A 101 1.33 18.58 -1.63
N THR A 102 1.39 19.77 -2.24
CA THR A 102 1.07 19.89 -3.67
C THR A 102 2.32 19.60 -4.49
N PRO A 103 2.22 19.03 -5.71
CA PRO A 103 3.39 18.77 -6.55
C PRO A 103 4.28 20.01 -6.75
N LEU A 104 3.68 21.18 -6.98
CA LEU A 104 4.44 22.42 -7.15
C LEU A 104 5.19 22.85 -5.87
N SER A 105 4.59 22.68 -4.69
CA SER A 105 5.24 22.95 -3.40
C SER A 105 6.44 22.04 -3.18
N TYR A 106 6.29 20.75 -3.50
CA TYR A 106 7.32 19.75 -3.31
C TYR A 106 8.50 19.89 -4.29
N PHE A 107 8.22 20.08 -5.58
CA PHE A 107 9.28 20.19 -6.60
C PHE A 107 9.92 21.58 -6.65
N TYR A 108 9.33 22.58 -5.98
CA TYR A 108 9.77 23.98 -5.93
C TYR A 108 9.95 24.67 -7.30
N SER A 109 9.53 24.03 -8.40
CA SER A 109 9.80 24.47 -9.77
C SER A 109 8.74 23.95 -10.73
N LYS A 110 8.12 24.86 -11.48
CA LYS A 110 7.18 24.50 -12.55
C LYS A 110 7.85 23.67 -13.65
N LYS A 111 9.13 23.93 -13.92
CA LYS A 111 9.91 23.19 -14.92
C LYS A 111 10.13 21.75 -14.47
N THR A 112 10.48 21.56 -13.20
CA THR A 112 10.66 20.22 -12.63
C THR A 112 9.32 19.48 -12.58
N LEU A 113 8.25 20.13 -12.13
CA LEU A 113 6.91 19.53 -12.16
C LEU A 113 6.52 19.06 -13.57
N ALA A 114 6.75 19.88 -14.60
CA ALA A 114 6.44 19.51 -15.99
C ALA A 114 7.25 18.29 -16.47
N MET A 115 8.49 18.09 -16.01
CA MET A 115 9.27 16.89 -16.31
C MET A 115 8.59 15.63 -15.76
N TYR A 116 8.15 15.66 -14.49
CA TYR A 116 7.42 14.55 -13.90
C TYR A 116 6.07 14.31 -14.57
N GLU A 117 5.30 15.37 -14.84
CA GLU A 117 4.01 15.29 -15.54
C GLU A 117 4.16 14.64 -16.93
N ASN A 118 5.24 14.93 -17.65
CA ASN A 118 5.52 14.31 -18.95
C ASN A 118 5.75 12.80 -18.83
N VAL A 119 6.59 12.36 -17.88
CA VAL A 119 6.84 10.92 -17.67
C VAL A 119 5.54 10.18 -17.30
N PHE A 120 4.76 10.76 -16.40
CA PHE A 120 3.44 10.24 -16.02
C PHE A 120 2.51 10.10 -17.23
N LYS A 121 2.42 11.15 -18.05
CA LYS A 121 1.58 11.18 -19.25
C LYS A 121 2.01 10.14 -20.29
N GLU A 122 3.31 10.00 -20.56
CA GLU A 122 3.83 9.00 -21.51
C GLU A 122 3.45 7.58 -21.10
N ASP A 123 3.39 7.33 -19.79
CA ASP A 123 2.98 6.05 -19.23
C ASP A 123 1.48 5.90 -19.00
N ASN A 124 0.66 6.87 -19.42
CA ASN A 124 -0.79 6.93 -19.21
C ASN A 124 -1.19 6.88 -17.71
N ILE A 125 -0.37 7.47 -16.85
CA ILE A 125 -0.61 7.63 -15.42
C ILE A 125 -0.90 9.11 -15.14
N SER A 126 -1.88 9.40 -14.29
CA SER A 126 -2.11 10.77 -13.81
C SER A 126 -1.30 11.05 -12.56
N LEU A 127 -0.59 12.18 -12.51
CA LEU A 127 -0.02 12.68 -11.26
C LEU A 127 -1.15 13.24 -10.40
N ALA A 128 -1.15 12.88 -9.12
CA ALA A 128 -2.18 13.31 -8.18
C ALA A 128 -2.10 14.82 -7.91
N LYS A 129 -3.24 15.45 -7.64
CA LYS A 129 -3.30 16.88 -7.25
C LYS A 129 -2.58 17.15 -5.92
N ASN A 130 -2.60 16.18 -5.02
CA ASN A 130 -1.84 16.18 -3.79
C ASN A 130 -1.03 14.90 -3.73
N ILE A 131 0.21 15.01 -3.24
CA ILE A 131 1.11 13.89 -3.04
C ILE A 131 1.44 13.77 -1.55
N TYR A 132 1.85 12.58 -1.12
CA TYR A 132 2.40 12.37 0.21
C TYR A 132 3.87 12.02 0.12
N ILE A 133 4.70 12.73 0.88
CA ILE A 133 6.13 12.47 0.96
C ILE A 133 6.37 11.58 2.18
N LEU A 134 6.90 10.39 1.93
CA LEU A 134 7.26 9.40 2.94
C LEU A 134 8.76 9.53 3.21
N ARG A 135 9.12 9.82 4.46
CA ARG A 135 10.51 9.90 4.92
C ARG A 135 10.61 9.34 6.33
N SER A 136 11.83 8.99 6.76
CA SER A 136 12.08 8.66 8.16
C SER A 136 11.62 9.78 9.10
N TYR A 137 11.06 9.36 10.23
CA TYR A 137 10.70 10.25 11.32
C TYR A 137 11.95 10.83 12.00
N ASP A 138 12.94 9.96 12.22
CA ASP A 138 14.25 10.28 12.80
C ASP A 138 15.26 10.46 11.64
N PRO A 139 15.79 11.68 11.41
CA PRO A 139 16.71 11.94 10.30
C PRO A 139 18.05 11.20 10.44
N ASP A 140 18.43 10.81 11.66
CA ASP A 140 19.66 10.05 11.91
C ASP A 140 19.47 8.55 11.63
N LYS A 141 18.22 8.11 11.42
CA LYS A 141 17.83 6.72 11.13
C LYS A 141 17.02 6.65 9.84
N THR A 142 17.68 7.02 8.75
CA THR A 142 17.10 6.93 7.40
C THR A 142 17.36 5.58 6.75
N CYS A 143 16.42 5.14 5.91
CA CYS A 143 16.71 4.11 4.92
C CYS A 143 17.77 4.60 3.94
N PRO A 144 18.56 3.71 3.33
CA PRO A 144 19.52 4.10 2.31
C PRO A 144 18.78 4.56 1.03
N PRO A 145 19.38 5.46 0.22
CA PRO A 145 18.87 5.78 -1.11
C PRO A 145 18.66 4.51 -1.95
N PRO A 146 17.60 4.43 -2.77
CA PRO A 146 16.61 5.48 -3.04
C PRO A 146 15.38 5.44 -2.10
N TYR A 147 15.45 4.76 -0.96
CA TYR A 147 14.33 4.56 -0.03
C TYR A 147 14.28 5.57 1.12
N ASP A 148 15.25 6.50 1.18
CA ASP A 148 15.29 7.60 2.15
C ASP A 148 14.11 8.57 1.97
N GLU A 149 13.57 8.64 0.75
CA GLU A 149 12.41 9.43 0.42
C GLU A 149 11.60 8.81 -0.71
N MET A 150 10.28 8.72 -0.52
CA MET A 150 9.36 8.18 -1.51
C MET A 150 8.14 9.08 -1.67
N ILE A 151 7.56 9.09 -2.86
CA ILE A 151 6.43 9.94 -3.19
C ILE A 151 5.21 9.06 -3.46
N GLU A 152 4.17 9.20 -2.66
CA GLU A 152 2.87 8.58 -2.88
C GLU A 152 1.98 9.54 -3.68
N SER A 153 1.39 9.03 -4.76
CA SER A 153 0.51 9.74 -5.70
C SER A 153 -0.62 8.81 -6.12
N ASP A 154 -1.81 9.03 -5.53
CA ASP A 154 -2.99 8.15 -5.70
C ASP A 154 -2.62 6.67 -5.47
N ASP A 155 -2.79 5.81 -6.47
CA ASP A 155 -2.56 4.37 -6.37
C ASP A 155 -1.07 3.96 -6.46
N TYR A 156 -0.15 4.93 -6.54
CA TYR A 156 1.26 4.70 -6.81
C TYR A 156 2.19 5.24 -5.73
N LEU A 157 3.23 4.47 -5.42
CA LEU A 157 4.39 4.91 -4.66
C LEU A 157 5.62 4.94 -5.59
N LEU A 158 6.39 6.01 -5.53
CA LEU A 158 7.41 6.34 -6.51
C LEU A 158 8.79 6.39 -5.86
N LEU A 159 9.78 5.79 -6.52
CA LEU A 159 11.20 6.04 -6.29
C LEU A 159 11.78 6.75 -7.52
N VAL A 160 12.76 7.62 -7.31
CA VAL A 160 13.53 8.24 -8.39
C VAL A 160 14.91 7.59 -8.42
N VAL A 161 15.24 6.89 -9.51
CA VAL A 161 16.48 6.13 -9.64
C VAL A 161 17.07 6.38 -11.02
N GLN A 162 18.27 6.95 -11.07
CA GLN A 162 18.95 7.28 -12.35
C GLN A 162 18.05 8.09 -13.30
N ASP A 163 17.34 9.09 -12.77
CA ASP A 163 16.35 9.91 -13.48
C ASP A 163 15.10 9.16 -14.00
N TYR A 164 14.97 7.85 -13.76
CA TYR A 164 13.75 7.08 -14.03
C TYR A 164 12.84 7.05 -12.81
N LEU A 165 11.54 6.89 -13.04
CA LEU A 165 10.55 6.65 -12.00
C LEU A 165 10.30 5.15 -11.86
N VAL A 166 10.48 4.62 -10.65
CA VAL A 166 10.09 3.24 -10.31
C VAL A 166 8.76 3.29 -9.59
N PHE A 167 7.73 2.73 -10.24
CA PHE A 167 6.36 2.71 -9.73
C PHE A 167 6.10 1.43 -8.96
N PHE A 168 5.55 1.58 -7.77
CA PHE A 168 4.93 0.53 -6.98
C PHE A 168 3.43 0.81 -6.90
N LYS A 169 2.61 -0.24 -6.86
CA LYS A 169 1.15 -0.13 -6.78
C LYS A 169 0.65 -0.66 -5.44
N ASN A 170 -0.30 0.03 -4.83
CA ASN A 170 -0.97 -0.44 -3.62
C ASN A 170 -1.84 -1.66 -3.94
N ILE A 171 -1.72 -2.72 -3.16
CA ILE A 171 -2.56 -3.94 -3.29
C ILE A 171 -3.45 -4.20 -2.08
N THR A 172 -3.40 -3.35 -1.05
CA THR A 172 -4.21 -3.47 0.16
C THR A 172 -5.71 -3.35 -0.15
N ASP A 173 -6.10 -2.48 -1.09
CA ASP A 173 -7.49 -2.33 -1.53
C ASP A 173 -8.06 -3.60 -2.20
N ASN A 174 -7.19 -4.44 -2.79
CA ASN A 174 -7.59 -5.70 -3.42
C ASN A 174 -7.52 -6.90 -2.47
N LEU A 175 -6.86 -6.77 -1.32
CA LEU A 175 -6.75 -7.85 -0.34
C LEU A 175 -8.09 -8.14 0.36
N GLY A 176 -8.95 -7.12 0.49
CA GLY A 176 -10.33 -7.28 0.95
C GLY A 176 -11.17 -8.15 0.02
N GLN A 177 -10.91 -8.11 -1.29
CA GLN A 177 -11.58 -8.97 -2.27
C GLN A 177 -10.97 -10.39 -2.32
N LEU A 178 -9.67 -10.53 -2.06
CA LEU A 178 -9.01 -11.85 -2.02
C LEU A 178 -9.41 -12.66 -0.78
N LYS A 179 -9.64 -12.01 0.36
CA LYS A 179 -10.18 -12.67 1.58
C LYS A 179 -11.62 -13.16 1.37
N ASP A 180 -12.46 -12.38 0.69
CA ASP A 180 -13.86 -12.76 0.42
C ASP A 180 -13.98 -13.94 -0.59
N LEU A 181 -12.98 -14.10 -1.47
CA LEU A 181 -12.87 -15.26 -2.38
C LEU A 181 -12.29 -16.51 -1.69
N SER A 182 -11.39 -16.35 -0.72
CA SER A 182 -10.85 -17.46 0.07
C SER A 182 -11.92 -18.06 0.98
N ASP A 183 -12.76 -17.24 1.63
CA ASP A 183 -13.81 -17.72 2.54
C ASP A 183 -14.99 -18.39 1.81
N LYS A 184 -15.23 -18.07 0.52
CA LYS A 184 -16.26 -18.75 -0.29
C LYS A 184 -15.84 -20.12 -0.82
N SER A 185 -14.56 -20.48 -0.78
CA SER A 185 -14.05 -21.74 -1.33
C SER A 185 -14.16 -22.95 -0.37
N VAL A 186 -14.52 -22.73 0.89
CA VAL A 186 -14.51 -23.79 1.94
C VAL A 186 -15.83 -24.56 2.05
N PHE A 187 -16.90 -24.19 1.34
CA PHE A 187 -18.21 -24.87 1.43
C PHE A 187 -18.68 -25.48 0.11
N SER A 188 -17.92 -26.43 -0.43
CA SER A 188 -18.51 -27.51 -1.23
C SER A 188 -17.60 -28.72 -1.26
N THR A 189 -17.70 -29.57 -0.23
CA THR A 189 -17.21 -30.94 -0.30
C THR A 189 -18.27 -31.85 0.30
N SER A 190 -19.18 -32.33 -0.54
CA SER A 190 -19.92 -33.55 -0.22
C SER A 190 -20.44 -34.24 -1.48
N LEU A 191 -20.13 -35.53 -1.55
CA LEU A 191 -20.82 -36.63 -2.24
C LEU A 191 -20.33 -37.04 -3.63
N LEU A 192 -19.46 -38.07 -3.59
CA LEU A 192 -19.22 -39.08 -4.64
C LEU A 192 -20.53 -39.76 -5.10
N PRO A 193 -20.48 -40.45 -6.24
CA PRO A 193 -20.68 -41.90 -6.15
C PRO A 193 -19.61 -42.73 -6.86
N VAL A 194 -19.51 -43.96 -6.37
CA VAL A 194 -18.50 -44.98 -6.63
C VAL A 194 -18.92 -45.88 -7.82
N MET A 195 -17.89 -46.47 -8.47
CA MET A 195 -17.83 -47.74 -9.23
C MET A 195 -18.07 -47.73 -10.76
N PRO A 196 -17.53 -48.72 -11.54
CA PRO A 196 -16.74 -49.90 -11.14
C PRO A 196 -15.40 -50.13 -11.89
N VAL A 197 -14.61 -50.99 -11.25
CA VAL A 197 -13.43 -51.72 -11.72
C VAL A 197 -13.65 -52.41 -13.07
N ARG A 198 -12.72 -52.26 -14.01
CA ARG A 198 -12.54 -53.21 -15.12
C ARG A 198 -11.07 -53.61 -15.24
N ARG A 199 -10.82 -54.87 -14.89
CA ARG A 199 -9.57 -55.63 -14.99
C ARG A 199 -9.35 -56.01 -16.46
N VAL A 200 -8.20 -55.65 -17.04
CA VAL A 200 -7.63 -56.34 -18.20
C VAL A 200 -6.16 -56.62 -17.88
N HIS A 201 -5.78 -57.86 -18.11
CA HIS A 201 -4.52 -58.50 -17.74
C HIS A 201 -3.67 -58.68 -19.01
N SER A 202 -2.36 -58.84 -18.80
CA SER A 202 -1.30 -59.26 -19.74
C SER A 202 -0.76 -58.15 -20.69
N THR A 203 0.53 -58.02 -20.98
CA THR A 203 1.67 -58.96 -20.85
C THR A 203 3.01 -58.20 -20.89
N LEU A 204 4.05 -58.85 -20.39
CA LEU A 204 5.48 -58.52 -20.31
C LEU A 204 6.09 -57.71 -21.47
N MET A 205 7.07 -56.85 -21.14
CA MET A 205 8.44 -56.98 -21.68
C MET A 205 9.45 -56.13 -20.89
N THR A 206 10.28 -56.79 -20.09
CA THR A 206 11.62 -56.33 -19.71
C THR A 206 12.61 -57.03 -20.62
N CYS A 207 13.55 -56.30 -21.24
CA CYS A 207 14.90 -56.81 -21.45
C CYS A 207 15.93 -55.69 -21.66
N SER A 208 17.10 -55.97 -21.11
CA SER A 208 18.33 -55.21 -20.93
C SER A 208 19.14 -54.90 -22.19
N LYS A 209 19.83 -53.75 -22.16
CA LYS A 209 21.30 -53.51 -22.32
C LYS A 209 22.01 -53.84 -23.66
N VAL A 210 23.17 -53.18 -23.82
CA VAL A 210 24.22 -53.22 -24.88
C VAL A 210 23.99 -52.07 -25.90
N ILE A 211 24.83 -51.03 -25.99
CA ILE A 211 26.31 -50.95 -26.08
C ILE A 211 26.85 -49.88 -25.13
#